data_AF-A0A2Z6AZ20-F1
#
_entry.id   AF-A0A2Z6AZ20-F1
#
_cell.length_a   1.000
_cell.length_b   1.000
_cell.length_c   1.000
_cell.angle_alpha   90.00
_cell.angle_beta   90.00
_cell.angle_gamma   90.00
#
_symmetry.space_group_name_H-M   'P 1'
#
loop_
_entity.id
_entity.type
_entity.pdbx_description
1 polymer ?
#
loop_
_entity_poly.entity_id
_entity_poly.type
_entity_poly.pdbx_seq_one_letter_code
_entity_poly.pdbx_strand_id
1 'polypeptide(L)'
;MTLTPLETLLGSAIISIITALSVRLVLGGSFVTKAQCRLNHEQECRTNGSIQRKLDIQFRMLRALILHSDLPTEKKEEILNERGVSR
;
A
#
# COMPACT_ATOMS: atom_id res chain seq x y z
N MET A 1 41.67 -7.90 -32.35
CA MET A 1 40.55 -7.21 -33.02
C MET A 1 40.61 -5.75 -32.61
N THR A 2 41.23 -4.89 -33.43
CA THR A 2 41.31 -3.44 -33.16
C THR A 2 40.23 -2.76 -33.98
N LEU A 3 39.16 -2.30 -33.32
CA LEU A 3 38.19 -1.40 -33.97
C LEU A 3 38.89 -0.06 -34.21
N THR A 4 38.62 0.55 -35.36
CA THR A 4 39.10 1.89 -35.63
C THR A 4 38.42 2.89 -34.67
N PRO A 5 39.09 4.01 -34.35
CA PRO A 5 38.52 5.01 -33.43
C PRO A 5 37.18 5.55 -33.94
N LEU A 6 36.97 5.60 -35.26
CA LEU A 6 35.71 6.03 -35.87
C LEU A 6 34.57 5.04 -35.60
N GLU A 7 34.81 3.74 -35.79
CA GLU A 7 33.82 2.68 -35.51
C GLU A 7 33.46 2.62 -34.02
N THR A 8 34.42 2.89 -33.14
CA THR A 8 34.19 2.94 -31.70
C THR A 8 33.31 4.14 -31.32
N LEU A 9 33.51 5.29 -31.97
CA LEU A 9 32.73 6.51 -31.74
C LEU A 9 31.28 6.33 -32.19
N LEU A 10 31.06 5.79 -33.40
CA LEU A 10 29.72 5.48 -33.90
C LEU A 10 29.02 4.40 -33.07
N GLY A 11 29.73 3.33 -32.69
CA GLY A 11 29.18 2.27 -31.85
C GLY A 11 28.71 2.80 -30.49
N SER A 12 29.54 3.61 -29.82
CA SER A 12 29.18 4.18 -28.51
C SER A 12 28.00 5.16 -28.57
N ALA A 13 27.88 5.94 -29.66
CA ALA A 13 26.76 6.84 -29.87
C ALA A 13 25.43 6.05 -30.02
N ILE A 14 25.45 4.97 -30.80
CA ILE A 14 24.27 4.11 -30.99
C ILE A 14 23.87 3.45 -29.66
N ILE A 15 24.84 2.90 -28.93
CA ILE A 15 24.60 2.25 -27.63
C ILE A 15 24.01 3.26 -26.63
N SER A 16 24.50 4.50 -26.61
CA SER A 16 23.97 5.57 -25.76
C SER A 16 22.49 5.86 -26.04
N ILE A 17 22.12 6.00 -27.32
CA ILE A 17 20.74 6.25 -27.74
C ILE A 17 19.82 5.09 -27.34
N ILE A 18 20.25 3.85 -27.60
CA ILE A 18 19.48 2.65 -27.25
C ILE A 18 19.27 2.60 -25.73
N THR A 19 20.34 2.78 -24.95
CA THR A 19 20.27 2.74 -23.49
C THR A 19 19.32 3.81 -22.95
N ALA A 20 19.38 5.04 -23.49
CA ALA A 20 18.47 6.12 -23.10
C ALA A 20 17.00 5.80 -23.41
N LEU A 21 16.71 5.18 -24.55
CA LEU A 21 15.34 4.76 -24.92
C LEU A 21 14.85 3.59 -24.05
N SER A 22 15.71 2.61 -23.78
CA SER A 22 15.39 1.48 -22.90
C SER A 22 15.04 1.93 -21.50
N VAL A 23 15.84 2.84 -20.92
CA VAL A 23 15.57 3.45 -19.61
C VAL A 23 14.23 4.18 -19.64
N ARG A 24 13.95 4.99 -20.68
CA ARG A 24 12.67 5.69 -20.81
C ARG A 24 11.46 4.76 -20.95
N LEU A 25 11.60 3.61 -21.61
CA LEU A 25 10.52 2.63 -21.74
C LEU A 25 10.27 1.87 -20.44
N VAL A 26 11.34 1.42 -19.77
CA VAL A 26 11.25 0.69 -18.49
C VAL A 26 10.68 1.60 -17.39
N LEU A 27 11.20 2.82 -17.27
CA LEU A 27 10.68 3.79 -16.30
C LEU A 27 9.33 4.37 -16.73
N GLY A 28 9.08 4.53 -18.03
CA GLY A 28 7.80 4.97 -18.60
C GLY A 28 6.64 4.02 -18.29
N GLY A 29 6.89 2.71 -18.29
CA GLY A 29 5.93 1.71 -17.83
C GLY A 29 5.68 1.71 -16.32
N SER A 30 6.59 2.29 -15.53
CA SER A 30 6.48 2.46 -14.08
C SER A 30 5.85 3.80 -13.67
N PHE A 31 5.56 4.70 -14.61
CA PHE A 31 4.73 5.87 -14.31
C PHE A 31 3.28 5.42 -14.17
N VAL A 32 2.94 4.95 -12.97
CA VAL A 32 1.55 4.87 -12.54
C VAL A 32 0.98 6.26 -12.70
N THR A 33 0.22 6.47 -13.77
CA THR A 33 -0.46 7.74 -13.99
C THR A 33 -1.29 8.05 -12.75
N LYS A 34 -1.36 9.33 -12.34
CA LYS A 34 -2.19 9.72 -11.18
C LYS A 34 -3.62 9.16 -11.26
N ALA A 35 -4.11 8.95 -12.48
CA ALA A 35 -5.37 8.27 -12.76
C ALA A 35 -5.41 6.81 -12.26
N GLN A 36 -4.40 5.98 -12.58
CA GLN A 36 -4.30 4.60 -12.11
C GLN A 36 -4.06 4.52 -10.60
N CYS A 37 -3.27 5.44 -10.02
CA CYS A 37 -3.08 5.51 -8.57
C CYS A 37 -4.41 5.80 -7.85
N ARG A 38 -5.20 6.76 -8.36
CA ARG A 38 -6.51 7.09 -7.80
C ARG A 38 -7.49 5.91 -7.88
N LEU A 39 -7.50 5.19 -8.99
CA LEU A 39 -8.38 4.02 -9.19
C LEU A 39 -8.02 2.88 -8.23
N ASN A 40 -6.73 2.55 -8.09
CA ASN A 40 -6.29 1.54 -7.13
C ASN A 40 -6.59 1.98 -5.69
N HIS A 41 -6.38 3.25 -5.36
CA HIS A 41 -6.65 3.77 -4.02
C HIS A 41 -8.15 3.77 -3.66
N GLU A 42 -9.04 4.05 -4.62
CA GLU A 42 -10.49 3.90 -4.40
C GLU A 42 -10.88 2.45 -4.16
N GLN A 43 -10.29 1.51 -4.90
CA GLN A 43 -10.54 0.08 -4.73
C GLN A 43 -10.05 -0.42 -3.37
N GLU A 44 -8.86 0.00 -2.93
CA GLU A 44 -8.34 -0.29 -1.60
C GLU A 44 -9.20 0.33 -0.50
N CYS A 45 -9.63 1.59 -0.63
CA CYS A 45 -10.53 2.26 0.32
C CYS A 45 -11.87 1.52 0.47
N ARG A 46 -12.47 1.04 -0.64
CA ARG A 46 -13.73 0.27 -0.58
C ARG A 46 -13.54 -1.05 0.15
N THR A 47 -12.42 -1.73 -0.09
CA THR A 47 -12.14 -3.04 0.47
C THR A 47 -11.82 -2.92 1.97
N ASN A 48 -10.92 -1.99 2.34
CA ASN A 48 -10.55 -1.71 3.73
C ASN A 48 -11.73 -1.14 4.54
N GLY A 49 -12.53 -0.25 3.95
CA GLY A 49 -13.72 0.28 4.61
C GLY A 49 -14.75 -0.81 4.95
N SER A 50 -14.87 -1.84 4.11
CA SER A 50 -15.74 -2.99 4.40
C SER A 50 -15.23 -3.82 5.59
N ILE A 51 -13.92 -4.02 5.68
CA ILE A 51 -13.25 -4.75 6.77
C ILE A 51 -13.38 -3.96 8.08
N GLN A 52 -13.15 -2.65 8.02
CA GLN A 52 -13.24 -1.77 9.18
C GLN A 52 -14.67 -1.72 9.75
N ARG A 53 -15.69 -1.69 8.89
CA ARG A 53 -17.10 -1.81 9.33
C ARG A 53 -17.40 -3.16 9.98
N LYS A 54 -16.90 -4.26 9.42
CA LYS A 54 -17.08 -5.60 10.01
C LYS A 54 -16.43 -5.69 11.40
N LEU A 55 -15.22 -5.14 11.54
CA LEU A 55 -14.51 -5.09 12.82
C LEU A 55 -15.25 -4.23 13.86
N ASP A 56 -15.78 -3.06 13.48
CA ASP A 56 -16.54 -2.20 14.40
C ASP A 56 -17.79 -2.92 14.94
N ILE A 57 -18.54 -3.58 14.06
CA ILE A 57 -19.73 -4.35 14.46
C ILE A 57 -19.35 -5.50 15.41
N GLN A 58 -18.27 -6.24 15.10
CA GLN A 58 -17.79 -7.32 15.97
C GLN A 58 -17.34 -6.80 17.33
N PHE A 59 -16.65 -5.65 17.39
CA PHE A 59 -16.28 -5.04 18.66
C PHE A 59 -17.48 -4.57 19.48
N ARG A 60 -18.52 -4.03 18.83
CA ARG A 60 -19.78 -3.71 19.52
C ARG A 60 -20.47 -4.95 20.09
N MET A 61 -20.51 -6.04 19.33
CA MET A 61 -21.06 -7.32 19.82
C MET A 61 -20.26 -7.87 21.00
N LEU A 62 -18.93 -7.87 20.90
CA LEU A 62 -18.06 -8.32 21.99
C LEU A 62 -18.24 -7.46 23.25
N ARG A 63 -18.36 -6.15 23.09
CA ARG A 63 -18.64 -5.22 24.19
C ARG A 63 -19.96 -5.52 24.88
N ALA A 64 -21.02 -5.80 24.11
CA ALA A 64 -22.32 -6.18 24.65
C ALA A 64 -22.27 -7.53 25.37
N LEU A 65 -21.51 -8.50 24.84
CA LEU A 65 -21.30 -9.81 25.48
C LEU A 65 -20.58 -9.67 26.83
N ILE A 66 -19.52 -8.87 26.89
CA ILE A 66 -18.78 -8.61 28.14
C ILE A 66 -19.70 -7.93 29.16
N LEU A 67 -20.51 -6.95 28.74
CA LEU A 67 -21.44 -6.24 29.61
C LEU A 67 -22.44 -7.19 30.29
N HIS A 68 -22.99 -8.14 29.52
CA HIS A 68 -24.00 -9.10 29.98
C HIS A 68 -23.45 -10.42 30.54
N SER A 69 -22.14 -10.65 30.49
CA SER A 69 -21.50 -11.84 31.08
C SER A 69 -21.44 -11.79 32.61
N ASP A 70 -21.35 -12.93 33.28
CA ASP A 70 -21.14 -13.06 34.74
C ASP A 70 -19.70 -12.76 35.17
N LEU A 71 -19.11 -11.69 34.61
CA LEU A 71 -17.82 -11.16 35.06
C LEU A 71 -18.02 -10.23 36.27
N PRO A 72 -17.12 -10.25 37.25
CA PRO A 72 -17.13 -9.26 38.33
C PRO A 72 -17.01 -7.85 37.76
N THR A 73 -17.79 -6.91 38.30
CA THR A 73 -17.96 -5.55 37.77
C THR A 73 -16.63 -4.80 37.59
N GLU A 74 -15.70 -5.01 38.52
CA GLU A 74 -14.34 -4.45 38.47
C GLU A 74 -13.56 -4.90 37.21
N LYS A 75 -13.70 -6.16 36.80
CA LYS A 75 -13.07 -6.70 35.58
C LYS A 75 -13.77 -6.25 34.30
N LYS A 76 -15.08 -5.99 34.36
CA LYS A 76 -15.81 -5.40 33.23
C LYS A 76 -15.35 -3.98 32.94
N GLU A 77 -15.19 -3.17 33.99
CA GLU A 77 -14.76 -1.78 33.87
C GLU A 77 -13.31 -1.68 33.37
N GLU A 78 -12.40 -2.52 33.87
CA GLU A 78 -11.01 -2.63 33.40
C GLU A 78 -10.95 -2.89 31.89
N ILE A 79 -11.61 -3.96 31.41
CA ILE A 79 -11.58 -4.35 29.99
C ILE A 79 -12.24 -3.31 29.07
N LEU A 80 -13.27 -2.60 29.56
CA LEU A 80 -13.97 -1.57 28.78
C LEU A 80 -13.21 -0.24 28.70
N ASN A 81 -12.35 0.07 29.67
CA ASN A 81 -11.58 1.32 29.72
C ASN A 81 -10.20 1.24 29.06
N GLU A 82 -9.62 0.06 28.87
CA GLU A 82 -8.27 -0.11 28.31
C GLU A 82 -8.12 0.39 26.85
N ARG A 83 -9.21 0.73 26.14
CA ARG A 83 -9.15 1.27 24.76
C ARG A 83 -9.10 2.80 24.66
N GLY A 84 -8.85 3.50 25.76
CA GLY A 84 -8.73 4.96 25.80
C GLY A 84 -7.35 5.54 25.46
N VAL A 85 -6.34 4.72 25.18
CA VAL A 85 -4.97 5.19 24.84
C VAL A 85 -4.60 4.70 23.44
N SER A 86 -5.21 5.29 22.41
CA SER A 86 -4.58 5.37 21.10
C SER A 86 -3.69 6.61 21.09
N ARG A 87 -2.39 6.41 21.32
CA ARG A 87 -1.34 7.38 20.99
C ARG A 87 -0.77 7.04 19.63
#